data_AF-A0A7M4DUU5-F1
#
_entry.id   AF-A0A7M4DUU5-F1
#
_cell.length_a   1.000
_cell.length_b   1.000
_cell.length_c   1.000
_cell.angle_alpha   90.00
_cell.angle_beta   90.00
_cell.angle_gamma   90.00
#
_symmetry.space_group_name_H-M   'P 1'
#
loop_
_entity.id
_entity.type
_entity.pdbx_description
1 polymer ?
#
loop_
_entity_poly.entity_id
_entity_poly.type
_entity_poly.pdbx_seq_one_letter_code
_entity_poly.pdbx_strand_id
1 'polypeptide(L)'
;MAEGGDAGAPPIRLWVRRVGVYCDERRKTWLVAVAEEEGTLRARIRRVQVPLGEALRPSQLPPSQLPHMWQLSLSEQYRDSNSRIWEIEHHLMIGGVEELLLRLMPGD
;
A
#
# COMPACT_ATOMS: atom_id res chain seq x y z
N MET A 1 9.36 3.81 23.73
CA MET A 1 8.43 2.74 23.32
C MET A 1 7.36 3.40 22.47
N ALA A 2 7.38 3.20 21.16
CA ALA A 2 6.32 3.73 20.31
C ALA A 2 5.13 2.79 20.48
N GLU A 3 4.15 3.20 21.29
CA GLU A 3 2.86 2.54 21.39
C GLU A 3 2.14 2.73 20.06
N GLY A 4 2.42 1.84 19.11
CA GLY A 4 1.65 1.75 17.88
C GLY A 4 0.25 1.27 18.26
N GLY A 5 -0.70 2.19 18.38
CA GLY A 5 -2.10 1.84 18.56
C GLY A 5 -2.59 0.99 17.40
N ASP A 6 -3.46 0.02 17.70
CA ASP A 6 -4.14 -0.79 16.69
C ASP A 6 -4.83 0.13 15.67
N ALA A 7 -4.43 0.01 14.40
CA ALA A 7 -4.88 0.90 13.34
C ALA A 7 -6.29 0.56 12.82
N GLY A 8 -6.93 -0.47 13.38
CA GLY A 8 -8.20 -0.99 12.91
C GLY A 8 -8.05 -1.89 11.69
N ALA A 9 -9.10 -2.01 10.89
CA ALA A 9 -9.08 -2.87 9.70
C ALA A 9 -8.28 -2.22 8.56
N PRO A 10 -7.38 -2.97 7.89
CA PRO A 10 -6.64 -2.47 6.74
C PRO A 10 -7.57 -2.26 5.53
N PRO A 11 -7.20 -1.39 4.56
CA PRO A 11 -8.04 -1.09 3.40
C PRO A 11 -8.27 -2.33 2.54
N ILE A 12 -9.50 -2.56 2.06
CA ILE A 12 -9.80 -3.77 1.28
C ILE A 12 -9.23 -3.64 -0.14
N ARG A 13 -9.28 -2.46 -0.73
CA ARG A 13 -8.73 -2.21 -2.07
C ARG A 13 -7.96 -0.90 -2.09
N LEU A 14 -6.84 -0.90 -2.80
CA LEU A 14 -6.03 0.29 -3.05
C LEU A 14 -5.82 0.43 -4.55
N TRP A 15 -6.16 1.59 -5.12
CA TRP A 15 -5.95 1.91 -6.53
C TRP A 15 -4.91 3.01 -6.69
N VAL A 16 -3.95 2.80 -7.58
CA VAL A 16 -2.97 3.83 -7.93
C VAL A 16 -3.71 5.02 -8.53
N ARG A 17 -3.41 6.21 -8.00
CA ARG A 17 -3.93 7.47 -8.51
C ARG A 17 -2.82 8.32 -9.10
N ARG A 18 -1.61 8.23 -8.52
CA ARG A 18 -0.35 8.80 -9.03
C ARG A 18 0.80 7.90 -8.60
N VAL A 19 2.01 8.14 -9.13
CA VAL A 19 3.22 7.45 -8.67
C VAL A 19 3.35 7.58 -7.14
N GLY A 20 3.38 6.44 -6.45
CA GLY A 20 3.43 6.37 -4.98
C GLY A 20 2.19 6.91 -4.24
N VAL A 21 1.08 7.20 -4.91
CA VAL A 21 -0.16 7.66 -4.27
C VAL A 21 -1.34 6.77 -4.69
N TYR A 22 -1.97 6.17 -3.70
CA TYR A 22 -3.08 5.25 -3.82
C TYR A 22 -4.33 5.81 -3.15
N CYS A 23 -5.49 5.30 -3.55
CA CYS A 23 -6.76 5.59 -2.93
C CYS A 23 -7.46 4.31 -2.52
N ASP A 24 -8.10 4.30 -1.35
CA ASP A 24 -8.92 3.18 -0.91
C ASP A 24 -10.40 3.34 -1.26
N GLU A 25 -11.22 2.34 -0.91
CA GLU A 25 -12.66 2.32 -1.17
C GLU A 25 -13.43 3.45 -0.50
N ARG A 26 -12.90 4.00 0.60
CA ARG A 26 -13.47 5.15 1.33
C ARG A 26 -12.92 6.48 0.82
N ARG A 27 -12.23 6.48 -0.33
CA ARG A 27 -11.59 7.66 -0.95
C ARG A 27 -10.54 8.33 -0.07
N LYS A 28 -9.95 7.63 0.90
CA LYS A 28 -8.77 8.16 1.60
C LYS A 28 -7.55 7.91 0.73
N THR A 29 -6.53 8.71 0.96
CA THR A 29 -5.29 8.68 0.20
C THR A 29 -4.18 8.02 1.00
N TRP A 30 -3.38 7.23 0.31
CA TRP A 30 -2.31 6.43 0.86
C TRP A 30 -1.04 6.66 0.06
N LEU A 31 0.05 6.97 0.74
CA LEU A 31 1.36 7.10 0.11
C LEU A 31 2.06 5.76 0.20
N VAL A 32 2.49 5.24 -0.95
CA VAL A 32 3.21 3.97 -1.01
C VAL A 32 4.62 4.19 -1.48
N ALA A 33 5.56 3.79 -0.64
CA ALA A 33 6.98 3.80 -0.92
C ALA A 33 7.49 2.37 -1.03
N VAL A 34 8.32 2.11 -2.03
CA VAL A 34 9.08 0.86 -2.13
C VAL A 34 10.24 0.94 -1.15
N ALA A 35 10.43 -0.12 -0.37
CA ALA A 35 11.62 -0.37 0.42
C ALA A 35 12.17 -1.74 -0.02
N GLU A 36 13.45 -1.81 -0.34
CA GLU A 36 14.12 -3.08 -0.64
C GLU A 36 15.00 -3.41 0.57
N GLU A 37 14.69 -4.50 1.27
CA GLU A 37 15.46 -4.96 2.44
C GLU A 37 15.78 -6.44 2.26
N GLU A 38 17.06 -6.79 2.39
CA GLU A 38 17.55 -8.18 2.31
C GLU A 38 17.11 -8.93 1.03
N GLY A 39 17.03 -8.21 -0.10
CA GLY A 39 16.59 -8.76 -1.38
C GLY A 39 15.09 -9.04 -1.49
N THR A 40 14.31 -8.67 -0.47
CA THR A 40 12.85 -8.73 -0.51
C THR A 40 12.25 -7.35 -0.78
N LEU A 41 11.30 -7.28 -1.71
CA LEU A 41 10.54 -6.06 -2.00
C LEU A 41 9.50 -5.83 -0.90
N ARG A 42 9.53 -4.68 -0.25
CA ARG A 42 8.54 -4.21 0.72
C ARG A 42 7.84 -2.96 0.19
N ALA A 43 6.56 -2.84 0.48
CA ALA A 43 5.76 -1.66 0.17
C ALA A 43 5.27 -1.06 1.48
N ARG A 44 5.80 0.12 1.82
CA ARG A 44 5.39 0.89 2.99
C ARG A 44 4.25 1.82 2.59
N ILE A 45 3.08 1.56 3.14
CA ILE A 45 1.83 2.24 2.84
C ILE A 45 1.48 3.12 4.04
N ARG A 46 1.40 4.43 3.85
CA ARG A 46 1.09 5.40 4.90
C ARG A 46 -0.14 6.21 4.54
N ARG A 47 -1.08 6.32 5.47
CA ARG A 47 -2.26 7.17 5.28
C ARG A 47 -1.84 8.63 5.32
N VAL A 48 -1.98 9.32 4.20
CA VAL A 48 -1.68 10.74 4.11
C VAL A 48 -2.91 11.45 3.61
N GLN A 49 -3.29 12.57 4.22
CA GLN A 49 -4.34 13.41 3.68
C GLN A 49 -3.71 14.36 2.65
N VAL A 50 -3.57 13.89 1.41
CA VAL A 50 -3.16 14.76 0.31
C VAL A 50 -4.38 15.31 -0.41
N PRO A 51 -4.37 16.59 -0.83
CA PRO A 51 -5.42 17.09 -1.69
C PRO A 51 -5.46 16.22 -2.94
N LEU A 52 -6.63 15.64 -3.22
CA LEU A 52 -6.88 14.82 -4.39
C LEU A 52 -6.85 15.70 -5.65
N GLY A 53 -5.66 16.18 -6.04
CA GLY A 53 -5.47 16.85 -7.32
C GLY A 53 -5.76 15.92 -8.50
N GLU A 54 -5.45 16.37 -9.72
CA GLU A 54 -5.70 15.61 -10.96
C GLU A 54 -5.10 14.19 -10.93
N ALA A 55 -5.91 13.15 -11.10
CA ALA A 55 -5.41 11.78 -11.17
C ALA A 55 -4.53 11.60 -12.41
N LEU A 56 -3.36 10.95 -12.26
CA LEU A 56 -2.55 10.61 -13.43
C LEU A 56 -3.18 9.42 -14.14
N ARG A 57 -3.24 9.48 -15.47
CA ARG A 57 -3.66 8.32 -16.26
C ARG A 57 -2.60 7.23 -16.19
N PRO A 58 -2.96 5.94 -16.27
CA PRO A 58 -1.99 4.84 -16.27
C PRO A 58 -0.93 4.98 -17.38
N SER A 59 -1.26 5.60 -18.52
CA SER A 59 -0.30 5.91 -19.60
C SER A 59 0.74 6.99 -19.24
N GLN A 60 0.52 7.75 -18.17
CA GLN A 60 1.44 8.77 -17.65
C GLN A 60 2.21 8.26 -16.43
N LEU A 61 1.89 7.07 -15.93
CA LEU A 61 2.64 6.48 -14.82
C LEU A 61 3.96 5.94 -15.37
N PRO A 62 5.11 6.33 -14.78
CA PRO A 62 6.37 5.71 -15.13
C PRO A 62 6.33 4.21 -14.78
N PRO A 63 7.14 3.38 -15.45
CA PRO A 63 7.30 1.99 -15.04
C PRO A 63 7.71 1.96 -13.55
N SER A 64 6.86 1.40 -12.72
CA SER A 64 7.07 1.32 -11.27
C SER A 64 7.10 -0.14 -10.86
N GLN A 65 7.88 -0.44 -9.82
CA GLN A 65 7.84 -1.75 -9.16
C GLN A 65 6.51 -1.98 -8.42
N LEU A 66 5.76 -0.90 -8.16
CA LEU A 66 4.47 -0.98 -7.49
C LEU A 66 3.33 -1.30 -8.48
N PRO A 67 2.40 -2.18 -8.11
CA PRO A 67 1.24 -2.53 -8.91
C PRO A 67 0.21 -1.40 -8.99
N HIS A 68 -0.68 -1.48 -9.98
CA HIS A 68 -1.74 -0.48 -10.13
C HIS A 68 -2.88 -0.66 -9.13
N MET A 69 -3.03 -1.86 -8.58
CA MET A 69 -4.08 -2.18 -7.62
C MET A 69 -3.56 -3.20 -6.62
N TRP A 70 -3.96 -3.05 -5.36
CA TRP A 70 -3.95 -4.12 -4.36
C TRP A 70 -5.38 -4.46 -3.92
N GLN A 71 -5.61 -5.73 -3.64
CA GLN A 71 -6.86 -6.27 -3.13
C GLN A 71 -6.59 -7.20 -1.96
N LEU A 72 -7.15 -6.88 -0.79
CA LEU A 72 -7.08 -7.71 0.40
C LEU A 72 -7.84 -9.02 0.15
N SER A 73 -7.13 -10.13 0.33
CA SER A 73 -7.64 -11.49 0.35
C SER A 73 -8.06 -11.87 1.78
N LEU A 74 -8.91 -12.88 1.91
CA LEU A 74 -9.41 -13.37 3.21
C LEU A 74 -8.31 -13.86 4.17
N SER A 75 -7.12 -14.12 3.65
CA SER A 75 -5.94 -14.60 4.38
C SER A 75 -5.00 -13.47 4.84
N GLU A 76 -5.54 -12.27 5.06
CA GLU A 76 -4.77 -11.08 5.52
C GLU A 76 -3.58 -10.74 4.60
N GLN A 77 -3.73 -11.03 3.31
CA GLN A 77 -2.72 -10.83 2.27
C GLN A 77 -3.30 -10.00 1.15
N TYR A 78 -2.51 -9.11 0.58
CA TYR A 78 -2.88 -8.34 -0.60
C TYR A 78 -2.47 -9.07 -1.87
N ARG A 79 -3.41 -9.23 -2.78
CA ARG A 79 -3.15 -9.64 -4.15
C ARG A 79 -3.05 -8.39 -5.02
N ASP A 80 -2.02 -8.33 -5.85
CA ASP A 80 -1.82 -7.22 -6.76
C ASP A 80 -2.35 -7.47 -8.19
N SER A 81 -2.35 -6.41 -9.01
CA SER A 81 -2.77 -6.49 -10.42
C SER A 81 -1.91 -7.39 -11.31
N ASN A 82 -0.68 -7.68 -10.90
CA ASN A 82 0.25 -8.62 -11.53
C ASN A 82 0.13 -10.03 -10.95
N SER A 83 -0.93 -10.32 -10.18
CA SER A 83 -1.15 -11.56 -9.44
C SER A 83 -0.06 -11.92 -8.43
N ARG A 84 0.75 -10.97 -7.97
CA ARG A 84 1.69 -11.22 -6.88
C ARG A 84 0.99 -11.09 -5.54
N ILE A 85 1.49 -11.83 -4.56
CA ILE A 85 0.96 -11.87 -3.20
C ILE A 85 1.87 -11.04 -2.29
N TRP A 86 1.25 -10.19 -1.49
CA TRP A 86 1.89 -9.32 -0.54
C TRP A 86 1.34 -9.63 0.85
N GLU A 87 2.19 -10.07 1.75
CA GLU A 87 1.82 -10.32 3.15
C GLU A 87 1.82 -9.02 3.94
N ILE A 88 0.86 -8.86 4.86
CA ILE A 88 0.87 -7.75 5.81
C ILE A 88 1.86 -8.08 6.92
N GLU A 89 3.02 -7.42 6.92
CA GLU A 89 3.96 -7.58 8.03
C GLU A 89 3.49 -6.87 9.28
N HIS A 90 2.96 -5.64 9.13
CA HIS A 90 2.39 -4.90 10.23
C HIS A 90 1.42 -3.82 9.79
N HIS A 91 0.44 -3.51 10.65
CA HIS A 91 -0.50 -2.42 10.48
C HIS A 91 -0.67 -1.70 11.82
N LEU A 92 -0.10 -0.51 11.94
CA LEU A 92 -0.06 0.22 13.20
C LEU A 92 -0.09 1.74 13.00
N MET A 93 -0.54 2.46 14.02
CA MET A 93 -0.56 3.92 14.01
C MET A 93 0.76 4.49 14.53
N ILE A 94 1.56 5.12 13.67
CA ILE A 94 2.82 5.79 14.02
C ILE A 94 2.60 7.30 14.05
N GLY A 95 2.66 7.91 15.24
CA GLY A 95 2.58 9.38 15.38
C GLY A 95 1.27 9.96 14.81
N GLY A 96 0.16 9.25 14.98
CA GLY A 96 -1.15 9.62 14.45
C GLY A 96 -1.35 9.31 12.96
N VAL A 97 -0.35 8.72 12.30
CA VAL A 97 -0.43 8.28 10.90
C VAL A 97 -0.55 6.77 10.86
N GLU A 98 -1.59 6.30 10.19
CA GLU A 98 -1.81 4.87 9.94
C GLU A 98 -0.76 4.36 8.92
N GLU A 99 0.01 3.35 9.32
CA GLU A 99 1.06 2.73 8.52
C GLU A 99 0.79 1.24 8.38
N LEU A 100 0.88 0.77 7.15
CA LEU A 100 0.76 -0.61 6.73
C LEU A 100 2.03 -0.99 5.98
N LEU A 101 2.76 -1.99 6.46
CA LEU A 101 3.92 -2.53 5.76
C LEU A 101 3.52 -3.85 5.10
N LEU A 102 3.73 -3.91 3.79
CA LEU A 102 3.54 -5.11 3.02
C LEU A 102 4.88 -5.68 2.58
N ARG A 103 5.01 -7.00 2.64
CA ARG A 103 6.15 -7.74 2.10
C ARG A 103 5.72 -8.54 0.88
N LEU A 104 6.43 -8.39 -0.22
CA LEU A 104 6.21 -9.21 -1.40
C LEU A 104 6.64 -10.65 -1.09
N MET A 105 5.71 -11.58 -1.26
CA MET A 105 6.01 -13.00 -1.19
C MET A 105 6.64 -13.46 -2.52
N PRO A 106 7.71 -14.27 -2.49
CA PRO A 106 8.15 -14.96 -3.70
C PRO A 106 6.99 -15.77 -4.26
N GLY A 107 6.73 -15.64 -5.56
CA GLY A 107 5.83 -16.56 -6.25
C GLY A 107 6.46 -17.95 -6.29
N ASP A 108 5.63 -18.97 -6.14
CA ASP A 108 6.00 -20.37 -6.38
C ASP A 108 6.44 -20.59 -7.84
#